data_AF-A0A699X618-F1
#
_entry.id   AF-A0A699X618-F1
#
_cell.length_a   1.000
_cell.length_b   1.000
_cell.length_c   1.000
_cell.angle_alpha   90.00
_cell.angle_beta   90.00
_cell.angle_gamma   90.00
#
_symmetry.space_group_name_H-M   'P 1'
#
loop_
_entity.id
_entity.type
_entity.pdbx_description
1 polymer ?
#
loop_
_entity_poly.entity_id
_entity_poly.type
_entity_poly.pdbx_seq_one_letter_code
_entity_poly.pdbx_strand_id
1 'polypeptide(L)'
;RYLVKGCPIFLAHVTTKGAEDMSKEKRLEDVPIVQDFPEDLPGIPPTCQVEFQIDLVPGAALVARAPYRLAPSEMKELSDQLKELANKGFIRPSS
;
A
#
# COMPACT_ATOMS: atom_id res chain seq x y z
N ARG A 1 -27.43 20.16 -21.26
CA ARG A 1 -27.90 20.97 -20.10
C ARG A 1 -27.53 20.23 -18.80
N TYR A 2 -26.23 20.09 -18.48
CA TYR A 2 -25.77 19.55 -17.20
C TYR A 2 -24.47 20.25 -16.81
N LEU A 3 -24.62 21.36 -16.10
CA LEU A 3 -23.54 22.10 -15.46
C LEU A 3 -24.18 22.65 -14.18
N VAL A 4 -24.00 21.92 -13.08
CA VAL A 4 -24.56 22.28 -11.78
C VAL A 4 -23.79 23.50 -11.28
N LYS A 5 -24.50 24.58 -10.91
CA LYS A 5 -23.88 25.79 -10.36
C LYS A 5 -23.20 25.44 -9.03
N GLY A 6 -21.89 25.64 -8.94
CA GLY A 6 -21.11 25.46 -7.70
C GLY A 6 -19.85 24.58 -7.83
N CYS A 7 -19.64 23.88 -8.95
CA CYS A 7 -18.43 23.08 -9.15
C CYS A 7 -17.37 23.85 -9.96
N PRO A 8 -16.11 23.95 -9.49
CA PRO A 8 -15.02 24.42 -10.33
C PRO A 8 -14.75 23.38 -11.42
N ILE A 9 -14.93 23.77 -12.68
CA ILE A 9 -14.71 22.90 -13.83
C ILE A 9 -13.46 23.40 -14.54
N PHE A 10 -12.51 22.50 -14.70
CA PHE A 10 -11.29 22.77 -15.45
C PHE A 10 -11.43 22.14 -16.83
N LEU A 11 -11.46 23.00 -17.85
CA LEU A 11 -11.45 22.57 -19.24
C LEU A 11 -9.99 22.60 -19.73
N ALA A 12 -9.40 21.43 -19.92
CA ALA A 12 -8.06 21.32 -20.50
C ALA A 12 -8.17 21.17 -22.02
N HIS A 13 -7.48 22.04 -22.74
CA HIS A 13 -7.35 21.97 -24.19
C HIS A 13 -5.89 21.67 -24.52
N VAL A 14 -5.64 20.54 -25.18
CA VAL A 14 -4.30 20.13 -25.60
C VAL A 14 -4.11 20.49 -27.07
N THR A 15 -3.35 21.55 -27.34
CA THR A 15 -2.84 21.83 -28.69
C THR A 15 -1.54 21.10 -28.90
N THR A 16 -1.53 20.10 -29.78
CA THR A 16 -0.29 19.59 -30.36
C THR A 16 0.22 20.63 -31.34
N LYS A 17 1.22 21.42 -30.92
CA LYS A 17 1.92 22.31 -31.85
C LYS A 17 2.68 21.41 -32.82
N GLY A 18 2.34 21.52 -34.11
CA GLY A 18 3.11 20.91 -35.18
C GLY A 18 4.58 21.27 -35.01
N ALA A 19 5.43 20.29 -35.26
CA ALA A 19 6.88 20.31 -35.12
C ALA A 19 7.50 21.69 -35.40
N GLU A 20 8.06 22.31 -34.35
CA GLU A 20 9.21 23.24 -34.37
C GLU A 20 9.36 23.90 -32.98
N ASP A 21 9.53 23.09 -31.94
CA ASP A 21 10.30 23.49 -30.76
C ASP A 21 10.84 22.22 -30.09
N MET A 22 11.93 21.69 -30.65
CA MET A 22 12.66 20.56 -30.08
C MET A 22 13.44 21.04 -28.84
N SER A 23 12.74 21.35 -27.76
CA SER A 23 13.37 21.48 -26.45
C SER A 23 12.51 20.81 -25.37
N LYS A 24 12.74 19.49 -25.24
CA LYS A 24 12.39 18.62 -24.11
C LYS A 24 10.95 18.09 -24.12
N GLU A 25 10.63 17.30 -25.15
CA GLU A 25 9.58 16.28 -25.05
C GLU A 25 10.02 15.28 -23.96
N LYS A 26 9.42 15.35 -22.78
CA LYS A 26 9.76 14.45 -21.66
C LYS A 26 9.34 13.04 -22.05
N ARG A 27 10.31 12.18 -22.34
CA ARG A 27 10.07 10.79 -22.68
C ARG A 27 9.72 10.02 -21.42
N LEU A 28 9.11 8.83 -21.54
CA LEU A 28 8.80 8.01 -20.35
C LEU A 28 10.08 7.64 -19.56
N GLU A 29 11.23 7.65 -20.25
CA GLU A 29 12.56 7.50 -19.68
C GLU A 29 12.99 8.67 -18.75
N ASP A 30 12.34 9.84 -18.85
CA ASP A 30 12.59 11.00 -17.97
C ASP A 30 11.78 10.94 -16.66
N VAL A 31 10.89 9.96 -16.52
CA VAL A 31 10.18 9.70 -15.27
C VAL A 31 11.09 8.83 -14.40
N PRO A 32 11.54 9.30 -13.22
CA PRO A 32 12.34 8.48 -12.33
C PRO A 32 11.51 7.27 -11.91
N ILE A 33 11.87 6.10 -12.44
CA ILE A 33 11.32 4.82 -12.00
C ILE A 33 11.98 4.53 -10.65
N VAL A 34 11.18 4.49 -9.60
CA VAL A 34 11.65 4.03 -8.28
C VAL A 34 11.94 2.54 -8.41
N GLN A 35 13.22 2.19 -8.59
CA GLN A 35 13.70 0.80 -8.65
C GLN A 35 14.30 0.31 -7.31
N ASP A 36 14.52 1.21 -6.33
CA ASP A 36 15.08 0.88 -5.01
C ASP A 36 14.00 0.36 -4.04
N PHE A 37 13.28 -0.68 -4.43
CA PHE A 37 12.52 -1.47 -3.46
C PHE A 37 13.45 -2.55 -2.90
N PRO A 38 13.61 -2.64 -1.57
CA PRO A 38 14.43 -3.69 -1.00
C PRO A 38 13.77 -5.05 -1.29
N GLU A 39 14.60 -6.03 -1.68
CA GLU A 39 14.16 -7.40 -1.98
C GLU A 39 13.55 -8.08 -0.74
N ASP A 40 14.01 -7.67 0.45
CA ASP A 40 13.50 -8.08 1.75
C ASP A 40 12.97 -6.87 2.54
N LEU A 41 11.87 -7.07 3.27
CA LEU A 41 11.33 -6.04 4.15
C LEU A 41 12.30 -5.78 5.31
N PRO A 42 12.56 -4.50 5.67
CA PRO A 42 13.48 -4.13 6.75
C PRO A 42 12.84 -4.41 8.11
N GLY A 43 12.69 -5.69 8.49
CA GLY A 43 12.22 -6.16 9.79
C GLY A 43 11.12 -5.33 10.43
N ILE A 44 11.11 -5.23 11.76
CA ILE A 44 10.26 -4.29 12.46
C ILE A 44 10.59 -2.87 11.96
N PRO A 45 9.61 -2.08 11.50
CA PRO A 45 9.87 -0.69 11.17
C PRO A 45 10.51 0.01 12.38
N PRO A 46 11.50 0.90 12.17
CA PRO A 46 12.08 1.69 13.26
C PRO A 46 10.95 2.28 14.10
N THR A 47 11.13 2.39 15.43
CA THR A 47 10.14 2.96 16.35
C THR A 47 9.49 4.17 15.69
N CYS A 48 8.28 3.99 15.17
CA CYS A 48 7.59 5.07 14.50
C CYS A 48 7.36 6.14 15.57
N GLN A 49 7.69 7.39 15.28
CA GLN A 49 7.37 8.50 16.19
C GLN A 49 5.86 8.60 16.45
N VAL A 50 5.05 7.97 15.60
CA VAL A 50 3.60 7.86 15.71
C VAL A 50 3.25 6.43 16.10
N GLU A 51 2.64 6.27 17.27
CA GLU A 51 2.03 5.01 17.69
C GLU A 51 0.72 4.81 16.90
N PHE A 52 0.58 3.67 16.23
CA PHE A 52 -0.65 3.34 15.50
C PHE A 52 -1.71 2.88 16.51
N GLN A 53 -2.58 3.81 16.93
CA GLN A 53 -3.73 3.49 17.76
C GLN A 53 -4.91 3.03 16.89
N ILE A 54 -5.55 1.93 17.28
CA ILE A 54 -6.81 1.46 16.67
C ILE A 54 -7.95 1.87 17.59
N ASP A 55 -8.63 2.96 17.25
CA ASP A 55 -9.81 3.41 17.99
C ASP A 55 -11.04 2.58 17.60
N LEU A 56 -11.69 2.01 18.61
CA LEU A 56 -12.96 1.32 18.43
C LEU A 56 -14.11 2.31 18.56
N VAL A 57 -15.12 2.17 17.69
CA VAL A 57 -16.40 2.85 17.89
C VAL A 57 -16.99 2.35 19.22
N PRO A 58 -17.51 3.23 20.11
CA PRO A 58 -18.13 2.81 21.36
C PRO A 58 -19.20 1.73 21.12
N GLY A 59 -19.06 0.60 21.83
CA GLY A 59 -19.95 -0.55 21.69
C GLY A 59 -19.56 -1.57 20.61
N ALA A 60 -18.48 -1.33 19.85
CA ALA A 60 -17.94 -2.33 18.94
C ALA A 60 -17.34 -3.52 19.70
N ALA A 61 -17.81 -4.73 19.39
CA ALA A 61 -17.26 -5.96 19.93
C ALA A 61 -16.08 -6.46 19.09
N LEU A 62 -15.08 -7.05 19.74
CA LEU A 62 -14.00 -7.75 19.04
C LEU A 62 -14.57 -8.98 18.30
N VAL A 63 -14.04 -9.24 17.11
CA VAL A 63 -14.47 -10.38 16.30
C VAL A 63 -13.60 -11.59 16.61
N ALA A 64 -14.17 -12.57 17.31
CA ALA A 64 -13.58 -13.89 17.47
C ALA A 64 -14.18 -14.85 16.43
N ARG A 65 -13.34 -15.45 15.58
CA ARG A 65 -13.75 -16.45 14.58
C ARG A 65 -12.88 -17.69 14.68
N ALA A 66 -13.48 -18.85 14.44
CA ALA A 66 -12.72 -20.09 14.32
C ALA A 66 -11.77 -20.00 13.10
N PRO A 67 -10.54 -20.56 13.18
CA PRO A 67 -9.67 -20.69 12.02
C PRO A 67 -10.31 -21.51 10.92
N TYR A 68 -9.97 -21.20 9.66
CA TYR A 68 -10.40 -22.00 8.52
C TYR A 68 -9.73 -23.38 8.53
N ARG A 69 -10.41 -24.36 7.92
CA ARG A 69 -9.82 -25.68 7.70
C ARG A 69 -8.80 -25.60 6.57
N LEU A 70 -7.59 -26.07 6.83
CA LEU A 70 -6.48 -26.13 5.88
C LEU A 70 -6.05 -27.58 5.69
N ALA A 71 -5.58 -27.92 4.49
CA ALA A 71 -4.91 -29.19 4.25
C ALA A 71 -3.57 -29.26 5.01
N PRO A 72 -3.01 -30.45 5.27
CA PRO A 72 -1.74 -30.58 5.99
C PRO A 72 -0.57 -29.82 5.35
N SER A 73 -0.52 -29.73 4.01
CA SER A 73 0.51 -28.97 3.28
C SER A 73 0.38 -27.46 3.51
N GLU A 74 -0.83 -26.93 3.48
CA GLU A 74 -1.12 -25.51 3.71
C GLU A 74 -0.84 -25.12 5.17
N MET A 75 -1.13 -26.02 6.11
CA MET A 75 -0.83 -25.80 7.52
C MET A 75 0.68 -25.74 7.80
N LYS A 76 1.46 -26.57 7.11
CA LYS A 76 2.93 -26.53 7.17
C LYS A 76 3.46 -25.20 6.62
N GLU A 77 3.01 -24.82 5.42
CA GLU A 77 3.40 -23.56 4.79
C GLU A 77 3.08 -22.35 5.68
N LEU A 78 1.85 -22.29 6.22
CA LEU A 78 1.45 -21.23 7.13
C LEU A 78 2.34 -21.17 8.38
N SER A 79 2.70 -22.33 8.95
CA SER A 79 3.59 -22.39 10.10
C SER A 79 5.00 -21.87 9.78
N ASP A 80 5.52 -22.21 8.60
CA ASP A 80 6.85 -21.77 8.17
C ASP A 80 6.88 -20.25 7.96
N GLN A 81 5.82 -19.68 7.36
CA GLN A 81 5.65 -18.23 7.18
C GLN A 81 5.53 -17.49 8.53
N LEU A 82 4.72 -18.00 9.46
CA LEU A 82 4.59 -17.40 10.79
C LEU A 82 5.92 -17.39 11.54
N LYS A 83 6.70 -18.47 11.42
CA LYS A 83 8.04 -18.55 12.03
C LYS A 83 9.01 -17.55 11.40
N GLU A 84 8.98 -17.37 10.08
CA GLU A 84 9.77 -16.35 9.40
C GLU A 84 9.42 -14.94 9.90
N LEU A 85 8.12 -14.62 9.98
CA LEU A 85 7.65 -13.32 10.48
C LEU A 85 8.05 -13.08 11.93
N ALA A 86 7.99 -14.10 12.79
CA ALA A 86 8.43 -14.01 14.18
C ALA A 86 9.94 -13.79 14.28
N ASN A 87 10.74 -14.50 13.48
CA ASN A 87 12.20 -14.33 13.43
C ASN A 87 12.61 -12.93 12.92
N LYS A 88 11.85 -12.38 11.97
CA LYS A 88 12.00 -11.00 11.49
C LYS A 88 11.44 -9.96 12.49
N GLY A 89 10.75 -10.39 13.55
CA GLY A 89 10.23 -9.55 14.63
C GLY A 89 8.86 -8.90 14.35
N PHE A 90 8.25 -9.16 13.20
CA PHE A 90 6.97 -8.55 12.83
C PHE A 90 5.81 -8.97 13.73
N ILE A 91 5.88 -10.18 14.29
CA ILE A 91 4.84 -10.75 15.15
C ILE A 91 5.45 -11.38 16.40
N ARG A 92 4.63 -11.50 17.44
CA ARG A 92 4.94 -12.23 18.67
C ARG A 92 3.66 -12.91 19.18
N PRO A 93 3.76 -14.00 19.97
CA PRO A 93 2.61 -14.55 20.66
C PRO A 93 1.91 -13.49 21.50
N SER A 94 0.57 -13.42 21.41
CA SER A 94 -0.26 -12.63 22.33
C SER A 94 -0.47 -13.43 23.63
N SER A 95 -0.43 -12.73 24.77
CA SER A 95 -0.78 -13.29 26.09
C SER A 95 -2.27 -13.21 26.38
#